data_AF-A0A7S2LN75-F1
#
_entry.id   AF-A0A7S2LN75-F1
#
_cell.length_a   1.000
_cell.length_b   1.000
_cell.length_c   1.000
_cell.angle_alpha   90.00
_cell.angle_beta   90.00
_cell.angle_gamma   90.00
#
_symmetry.space_group_name_H-M   'P 1'
#
loop_
_entity.id
_entity.type
_entity.pdbx_description
1 polymer ?
#
loop_
_entity_poly.entity_id
_entity_poly.type
_entity_poly.pdbx_seq_one_letter_code
_entity_poly.pdbx_strand_id
1 'polypeptide(L)'
;HTGRTADQECWSGEGLFWGLSTVIKFPVDTTHAPYSLIAAGVNLPPQRLLYPFSLIVNNGLDNHIHPGWVLSQSAYTIARNEDKFATRRKAKRHSFYTGWKIIRPETIDLCIVAREMLKRCMGRSMYVGDKDMKGIGKCILSEKSRISGIEAYTELIQLYSLRGLLRRIEENELQHVIVTPRIKLIKRNHQYTLLTSPEGKVSAPVLPWDELATTDSNALMDHQDIVLTQEFPKIEMQEKSYVPDLLRKLVDLEYSFAKKVARSKSKDDYKGERTIPGYADAHVKSEDDKVVVYARKEAARVKASVANILSNGIYNISRL
;
A
#
# COMPACT_ATOMS: atom_id res chain seq x y z
N HIS A 1 -7.61 -13.53 -28.88
CA HIS A 1 -6.95 -14.09 -30.08
C HIS A 1 -7.43 -13.29 -31.29
N THR A 2 -6.57 -12.49 -31.92
CA THR A 2 -6.93 -11.64 -33.08
C THR A 2 -6.78 -12.35 -34.42
N GLY A 3 -6.36 -13.62 -34.42
CA GLY A 3 -6.19 -14.43 -35.63
C GLY A 3 -5.00 -14.02 -36.50
N ARG A 4 -4.24 -12.99 -36.10
CA ARG A 4 -3.12 -12.45 -36.88
C ARG A 4 -1.74 -12.91 -36.37
N THR A 5 -1.54 -12.98 -35.05
CA THR A 5 -0.28 -13.42 -34.43
C THR A 5 -0.51 -13.89 -32.99
N ALA A 6 0.44 -14.68 -32.44
CA ALA A 6 0.42 -15.20 -31.07
C ALA A 6 0.76 -14.14 -29.99
N ASP A 7 0.98 -12.89 -30.38
CA ASP A 7 1.77 -11.90 -29.63
C ASP A 7 0.93 -11.01 -28.69
N GLN A 8 -0.10 -11.58 -28.09
CA GLN A 8 -0.96 -10.84 -27.18
C GLN A 8 -0.87 -11.44 -25.78
N GLU A 9 0.09 -10.94 -25.00
CA GLU A 9 0.32 -11.38 -23.63
C GLU A 9 -0.46 -10.53 -22.61
N CYS A 10 -0.73 -11.16 -21.46
CA CYS A 10 -1.27 -10.49 -20.29
C CYS A 10 -0.28 -10.63 -19.13
N TRP A 11 0.37 -9.52 -18.80
CA TRP A 11 1.25 -9.41 -17.67
C TRP A 11 0.43 -8.90 -16.47
N SER A 12 -0.08 -9.84 -15.67
CA SER A 12 -0.88 -9.52 -14.49
C SER A 12 0.00 -9.06 -13.34
N GLY A 13 -0.36 -7.94 -12.71
CA GLY A 13 0.18 -7.56 -11.40
C GLY A 13 -0.14 -8.61 -10.34
N GLU A 14 0.75 -8.73 -9.36
CA GLU A 14 0.49 -9.57 -8.19
C GLU A 14 -0.77 -9.11 -7.45
N GLY A 15 -1.52 -10.07 -6.90
CA GLY A 15 -2.73 -9.77 -6.14
C GLY A 15 -3.83 -9.01 -6.89
N LEU A 16 -3.68 -8.82 -8.20
CA LEU A 16 -4.68 -8.18 -9.04
C LEU A 16 -5.97 -9.03 -9.07
N PHE A 17 -7.11 -8.37 -8.96
CA PHE A 17 -8.40 -9.04 -8.97
C PHE A 17 -9.23 -8.62 -10.18
N TRP A 18 -9.60 -9.61 -10.98
CA TRP A 18 -10.50 -9.48 -12.11
C TRP A 18 -11.94 -9.67 -11.64
N GLY A 19 -12.75 -8.61 -11.77
CA GLY A 19 -14.16 -8.65 -11.44
C GLY A 19 -14.94 -9.63 -12.31
N LEU A 20 -16.14 -9.97 -11.87
CA LEU A 20 -17.02 -10.84 -12.63
C LEU A 20 -17.35 -10.22 -13.98
N SER A 21 -17.35 -11.04 -15.03
CA SER A 21 -17.71 -10.62 -16.40
C SER A 21 -16.84 -9.50 -16.99
N THR A 22 -15.58 -9.37 -16.55
CA THR A 22 -14.63 -8.45 -17.21
C THR A 22 -14.18 -8.99 -18.57
N VAL A 23 -13.96 -8.09 -19.52
CA VAL A 23 -13.36 -8.41 -20.82
C VAL A 23 -12.00 -7.72 -20.90
N ILE A 24 -10.91 -8.49 -20.89
CA ILE A 24 -9.54 -7.96 -20.96
C ILE A 24 -9.01 -8.16 -22.38
N LYS A 25 -8.82 -7.06 -23.11
CA LYS A 25 -8.30 -7.07 -24.47
C LYS A 25 -6.79 -6.91 -24.44
N PHE A 26 -6.07 -7.92 -24.90
CA PHE A 26 -4.61 -7.95 -24.90
C PHE A 26 -3.99 -7.12 -26.05
N PRO A 27 -2.73 -6.66 -25.92
CA PRO A 27 -1.83 -6.82 -24.77
C PRO A 27 -2.20 -5.96 -23.56
N VAL A 28 -2.04 -6.50 -22.36
CA VAL A 28 -2.25 -5.77 -21.09
C VAL A 28 -1.08 -6.01 -20.15
N ASP A 29 -0.58 -4.92 -19.57
CA ASP A 29 0.44 -4.96 -18.52
C ASP A 29 -0.04 -4.19 -17.28
N THR A 30 -0.14 -4.90 -16.17
CA THR A 30 -0.55 -4.38 -14.86
C THR A 30 0.48 -4.72 -13.78
N THR A 31 1.69 -5.11 -14.18
CA THR A 31 2.76 -5.53 -13.27
C THR A 31 3.14 -4.46 -12.25
N HIS A 32 2.98 -3.18 -12.60
CA HIS A 32 3.22 -2.03 -11.73
C HIS A 32 1.95 -1.49 -11.07
N ALA A 33 0.82 -2.20 -11.22
CA ALA A 33 -0.45 -1.91 -10.56
C ALA A 33 -0.90 -3.05 -9.63
N PRO A 34 -0.02 -3.58 -8.75
CA PRO A 34 -0.35 -4.70 -7.87
C PRO A 34 -1.53 -4.40 -6.97
N TYR A 35 -2.25 -5.46 -6.57
CA TYR A 35 -3.42 -5.41 -5.69
C TYR A 35 -4.55 -4.47 -6.17
N SER A 36 -4.58 -4.13 -7.45
CA SER A 36 -5.67 -3.36 -8.04
C SER A 36 -6.89 -4.23 -8.34
N LEU A 37 -8.05 -3.59 -8.38
CA LEU A 37 -9.34 -4.19 -8.68
C LEU A 37 -9.82 -3.72 -10.06
N ILE A 38 -10.08 -4.64 -10.96
CA ILE A 38 -10.88 -4.38 -12.16
C ILE A 38 -12.33 -4.72 -11.80
N ALA A 39 -13.22 -3.72 -11.78
CA ALA A 39 -14.61 -3.92 -11.38
C ALA A 39 -15.36 -4.85 -12.33
N ALA A 40 -16.46 -5.43 -11.84
CA ALA A 40 -17.30 -6.30 -12.64
C ALA A 40 -17.82 -5.58 -13.90
N GLY A 41 -17.85 -6.30 -15.03
CA GLY A 41 -18.34 -5.78 -16.31
C GLY A 41 -17.39 -4.82 -17.04
N VAL A 42 -16.20 -4.55 -16.52
CA VAL A 42 -15.23 -3.66 -17.19
C VAL A 42 -14.68 -4.29 -18.47
N ASN A 43 -14.67 -3.52 -19.55
CA ASN A 43 -13.96 -3.86 -20.79
C ASN A 43 -12.64 -3.11 -20.84
N LEU A 44 -11.54 -3.77 -20.48
CA LEU A 44 -10.23 -3.16 -20.42
C LEU A 44 -9.55 -3.25 -21.80
N PRO A 45 -9.33 -2.13 -22.51
CA PRO A 45 -8.61 -2.14 -23.79
C PRO A 45 -7.12 -2.46 -23.58
N PRO A 46 -6.38 -2.76 -24.66
CA PRO A 46 -4.94 -2.98 -24.58
C PRO A 46 -4.23 -1.75 -24.04
N GLN A 47 -3.51 -1.88 -22.92
CA GLN A 47 -2.87 -0.78 -22.21
C GLN A 47 -1.91 -1.25 -21.11
N ARG A 48 -1.17 -0.30 -20.55
CA ARG A 48 -0.35 -0.47 -19.35
C ARG A 48 -0.89 0.38 -18.20
N LEU A 49 -0.90 -0.13 -16.97
CA LEU A 49 -1.30 0.59 -15.77
C LEU A 49 -0.18 0.56 -14.72
N LEU A 50 0.11 1.72 -14.11
CA LEU A 50 1.25 1.91 -13.18
C LEU A 50 0.84 2.33 -11.76
N TYR A 51 -0.45 2.40 -11.47
CA TYR A 51 -0.96 2.85 -10.18
C TYR A 51 -1.37 1.64 -9.31
N PRO A 52 -0.64 1.32 -8.23
CA PRO A 52 -0.95 0.18 -7.36
C PRO A 52 -2.22 0.43 -6.55
N PHE A 53 -2.85 -0.64 -6.07
CA PHE A 53 -4.02 -0.58 -5.19
C PHE A 53 -5.20 0.22 -5.80
N SER A 54 -5.28 0.27 -7.12
CA SER A 54 -6.27 1.07 -7.83
C SER A 54 -7.60 0.35 -7.97
N LEU A 55 -8.68 1.08 -8.16
CA LEU A 55 -9.94 0.55 -8.69
C LEU A 55 -10.13 1.06 -10.12
N ILE A 56 -10.38 0.15 -11.05
CA ILE A 56 -10.80 0.47 -12.41
C ILE A 56 -12.29 0.14 -12.51
N VAL A 57 -13.11 1.13 -12.85
CA VAL A 57 -14.56 0.97 -13.05
C VAL A 57 -14.93 1.47 -14.43
N ASN A 58 -16.00 0.92 -14.98
CA ASN A 58 -16.63 1.50 -16.15
C ASN A 58 -17.68 2.52 -15.67
N ASN A 59 -17.66 3.72 -16.24
CA ASN A 59 -18.68 4.75 -16.00
C ASN A 59 -19.32 5.16 -17.34
N GLY A 60 -20.06 4.23 -17.94
CA GLY A 60 -20.66 4.41 -19.26
C GLY A 60 -19.75 3.86 -20.37
N LEU A 61 -19.23 4.71 -21.23
CA LEU A 61 -18.38 4.27 -22.35
C LEU A 61 -16.91 4.15 -21.96
N ASP A 62 -16.46 4.93 -20.97
CA ASP A 62 -15.06 5.03 -20.60
C ASP A 62 -14.75 4.34 -19.27
N ASN A 63 -13.52 3.84 -19.17
CA ASN A 63 -12.98 3.31 -17.94
C ASN A 63 -12.39 4.43 -17.10
N HIS A 64 -12.72 4.47 -15.82
CA HIS A 64 -12.15 5.39 -14.85
C HIS A 64 -11.21 4.65 -13.91
N ILE A 65 -10.09 5.30 -13.59
CA ILE A 65 -9.14 4.82 -12.58
C ILE A 65 -9.30 5.61 -11.28
N HIS A 66 -9.24 4.91 -10.15
CA HIS A 66 -9.18 5.46 -8.80
C HIS A 66 -7.91 4.96 -8.10
N PRO A 67 -6.79 5.68 -8.21
CA PRO A 67 -5.53 5.31 -7.58
C PRO A 67 -5.67 5.17 -6.06
N GLY A 68 -5.05 4.13 -5.47
CA GLY A 68 -5.07 3.89 -4.03
C GLY A 68 -6.47 3.60 -3.44
N TRP A 69 -7.48 3.36 -4.27
CA TRP A 69 -8.85 3.12 -3.81
C TRP A 69 -8.94 1.90 -2.88
N VAL A 70 -8.17 0.84 -3.13
CA VAL A 70 -8.16 -0.34 -2.27
C VAL A 70 -7.67 0.00 -0.86
N LEU A 71 -6.68 0.88 -0.74
CA LEU A 71 -6.14 1.32 0.56
C LEU A 71 -7.16 2.13 1.38
N SER A 72 -7.98 2.94 0.71
CA SER A 72 -8.90 3.88 1.38
C SER A 72 -10.31 3.33 1.57
N GLN A 73 -10.84 2.60 0.57
CA GLN A 73 -12.24 2.17 0.53
C GLN A 73 -12.44 0.67 0.72
N SER A 74 -11.38 -0.13 0.54
CA SER A 74 -11.40 -1.60 0.63
C SER A 74 -10.26 -2.15 1.48
N ALA A 75 -9.88 -1.43 2.54
CA ALA A 75 -8.78 -1.82 3.43
C ALA A 75 -8.98 -3.22 4.06
N TYR A 76 -10.23 -3.67 4.20
CA TYR A 76 -10.54 -5.04 4.63
C TYR A 76 -9.96 -6.09 3.70
N THR A 77 -9.94 -5.85 2.38
CA THR A 77 -9.33 -6.77 1.41
C THR A 77 -7.84 -6.95 1.68
N ILE A 78 -7.12 -5.87 2.02
CA ILE A 78 -5.69 -5.94 2.35
C ILE A 78 -5.48 -6.77 3.62
N ALA A 79 -6.14 -6.39 4.72
CA ALA A 79 -5.99 -7.07 6.01
C ALA A 79 -6.39 -8.56 5.94
N ARG A 80 -7.51 -8.85 5.26
CA ARG A 80 -7.99 -10.23 5.06
C ARG A 80 -7.03 -11.04 4.20
N ASN A 81 -6.48 -10.45 3.14
CA ASN A 81 -5.57 -11.16 2.27
C ASN A 81 -4.25 -11.47 2.98
N GLU A 82 -3.68 -10.53 3.75
CA GLU A 82 -2.49 -10.80 4.56
C GLU A 82 -2.72 -11.95 5.56
N ASP A 83 -3.83 -11.94 6.31
CA ASP A 83 -4.19 -13.04 7.23
C ASP A 83 -4.36 -14.37 6.47
N LYS A 84 -5.06 -14.34 5.34
CA LYS A 84 -5.28 -15.52 4.49
C LYS A 84 -3.96 -16.06 3.92
N PHE A 85 -3.05 -15.20 3.49
CA PHE A 85 -1.75 -15.61 2.94
C PHE A 85 -0.86 -16.20 4.04
N ALA A 86 -0.82 -15.55 5.21
CA ALA A 86 -0.09 -16.05 6.38
C ALA A 86 -0.61 -17.43 6.84
N THR A 87 -1.93 -17.59 6.99
CA THR A 87 -2.53 -18.83 7.53
C THR A 87 -2.54 -20.00 6.55
N ARG A 88 -2.61 -19.73 5.23
CA ARG A 88 -2.67 -20.79 4.20
C ARG A 88 -1.30 -21.22 3.70
N ARG A 89 -0.23 -20.53 4.10
CA ARG A 89 1.13 -20.88 3.72
C ARG A 89 1.56 -22.17 4.42
N LYS A 90 1.43 -23.29 3.70
CA LYS A 90 1.86 -24.62 4.16
C LYS A 90 3.24 -25.04 3.64
N ALA A 91 3.79 -24.32 2.66
CA ALA A 91 5.07 -24.64 2.03
C ALA A 91 6.24 -24.33 2.98
N LYS A 92 6.92 -25.37 3.48
CA LYS A 92 8.09 -25.24 4.37
C LYS A 92 9.39 -25.00 3.61
N ARG A 93 9.57 -25.68 2.46
CA ARG A 93 10.80 -25.64 1.62
C ARG A 93 11.03 -24.28 0.95
N HIS A 94 9.97 -23.50 0.79
CA HIS A 94 9.97 -22.21 0.08
C HIS A 94 9.55 -21.07 1.02
N SER A 95 9.77 -21.28 2.31
CA SER A 95 9.39 -20.33 3.35
C SER A 95 10.17 -19.01 3.25
N PHE A 96 11.42 -19.05 2.80
CA PHE A 96 12.28 -17.87 2.72
C PHE A 96 11.88 -16.87 1.62
N TYR A 97 11.08 -17.27 0.61
CA TYR A 97 10.75 -16.40 -0.53
C TYR A 97 9.25 -16.20 -0.78
N THR A 98 8.39 -16.84 0.02
CA THR A 98 6.92 -16.65 -0.09
C THR A 98 6.50 -15.41 0.71
N GLY A 99 6.83 -14.21 0.21
CA GLY A 99 6.35 -12.95 0.76
C GLY A 99 4.83 -12.93 0.85
N TRP A 100 4.27 -12.87 2.06
CA TRP A 100 2.82 -12.84 2.29
C TRP A 100 2.33 -11.46 2.73
N LYS A 101 3.25 -10.60 3.17
CA LYS A 101 2.94 -9.21 3.51
C LYS A 101 2.65 -8.45 2.22
N ILE A 102 1.54 -7.73 2.22
CA ILE A 102 1.18 -6.84 1.13
C ILE A 102 1.93 -5.52 1.31
N ILE A 103 2.01 -5.02 2.54
CA ILE A 103 2.74 -3.78 2.86
C ILE A 103 4.22 -4.11 3.05
N ARG A 104 5.01 -3.95 1.99
CA ARG A 104 6.45 -4.27 1.93
C ARG A 104 7.22 -3.32 0.99
N PRO A 105 8.56 -3.21 1.11
CA PRO A 105 9.40 -2.33 0.29
C PRO A 105 8.95 -2.07 -1.16
N GLU A 106 8.80 -3.07 -2.02
CA GLU A 106 8.50 -2.81 -3.45
C GLU A 106 7.12 -2.19 -3.64
N THR A 107 6.13 -2.64 -2.87
CA THR A 107 4.78 -2.05 -2.94
C THR A 107 4.78 -0.60 -2.45
N ILE A 108 5.65 -0.28 -1.49
CA ILE A 108 5.84 1.08 -0.98
C ILE A 108 6.57 1.93 -2.02
N ASP A 109 7.60 1.41 -2.67
CA ASP A 109 8.29 2.09 -3.76
C ASP A 109 7.35 2.41 -4.92
N LEU A 110 6.50 1.46 -5.33
CA LEU A 110 5.45 1.68 -6.32
C LEU A 110 4.46 2.76 -5.86
N CYS A 111 4.10 2.80 -4.57
CA CYS A 111 3.24 3.85 -4.02
C CYS A 111 3.93 5.22 -3.99
N ILE A 112 5.22 5.29 -3.66
CA ILE A 112 6.01 6.53 -3.69
C ILE A 112 6.03 7.07 -5.11
N VAL A 113 6.42 6.23 -6.07
CA VAL A 113 6.43 6.53 -7.50
C VAL A 113 5.07 7.04 -7.97
N ALA A 114 4.00 6.29 -7.70
CA ALA A 114 2.64 6.65 -8.10
C ALA A 114 2.20 7.98 -7.48
N ARG A 115 2.47 8.21 -6.19
CA ARG A 115 2.15 9.46 -5.49
C ARG A 115 2.88 10.65 -6.11
N GLU A 116 4.17 10.53 -6.40
CA GLU A 116 4.93 11.62 -7.01
C GLU A 116 4.45 11.92 -8.43
N MET A 117 4.04 10.91 -9.19
CA MET A 117 3.38 11.10 -10.49
C MET A 117 2.05 11.87 -10.34
N LEU A 118 1.21 11.51 -9.36
CA LEU A 118 -0.04 12.24 -9.10
C LEU A 118 0.20 13.70 -8.70
N LYS A 119 1.22 13.97 -7.87
CA LYS A 119 1.56 15.32 -7.40
C LYS A 119 2.04 16.26 -8.51
N ARG A 120 2.79 15.73 -9.49
CA ARG A 120 3.33 16.53 -10.62
C ARG A 120 2.26 17.06 -11.56
N CYS A 121 1.12 16.39 -11.64
CA CYS A 121 0.00 16.79 -12.49
C CYS A 121 -1.00 17.61 -11.68
N MET A 122 -1.28 18.86 -12.07
CA MET A 122 -2.26 19.73 -11.40
C MET A 122 -3.03 20.59 -12.40
N GLY A 123 -4.15 21.18 -11.97
CA GLY A 123 -4.86 22.21 -12.73
C GLY A 123 -5.81 21.70 -13.81
N ARG A 124 -6.20 20.42 -13.78
CA ARG A 124 -7.23 19.85 -14.69
C ARG A 124 -8.35 19.21 -13.89
N SER A 125 -9.58 19.28 -14.40
CA SER A 125 -10.72 18.59 -13.80
C SER A 125 -10.70 17.07 -14.07
N MET A 126 -10.19 16.68 -15.24
CA MET A 126 -10.05 15.31 -15.71
C MET A 126 -8.73 15.14 -16.46
N TYR A 127 -8.15 13.95 -16.34
CA TYR A 127 -6.98 13.49 -17.09
C TYR A 127 -7.40 12.28 -17.92
N VAL A 128 -7.22 12.35 -19.24
CA VAL A 128 -7.68 11.32 -20.18
C VAL A 128 -6.48 10.63 -20.82
N GLY A 129 -6.21 9.42 -20.33
CA GLY A 129 -5.13 8.55 -20.79
C GLY A 129 -3.72 9.09 -20.54
N ASP A 130 -2.73 8.31 -21.02
CA ASP A 130 -1.30 8.56 -20.78
C ASP A 130 -0.79 9.89 -21.33
N LYS A 131 -1.49 10.49 -22.30
CA LYS A 131 -1.17 11.83 -22.82
C LYS A 131 -1.30 12.92 -21.76
N ASP A 132 -2.24 12.74 -20.83
CA ASP A 132 -2.54 13.72 -19.79
C ASP A 132 -1.84 13.35 -18.47
N MET A 133 -1.71 12.04 -18.21
CA MET A 133 -1.00 11.53 -17.05
C MET A 133 -0.45 10.13 -17.35
N LYS A 134 0.88 10.03 -17.48
CA LYS A 134 1.55 8.74 -17.71
C LYS A 134 1.12 7.71 -16.67
N GLY A 135 0.82 6.49 -17.09
CA GLY A 135 0.54 5.34 -16.23
C GLY A 135 -0.94 5.09 -15.93
N ILE A 136 -1.86 5.96 -16.35
CA ILE A 136 -3.31 5.69 -16.26
C ILE A 136 -3.83 4.91 -17.48
N GLY A 137 -2.98 4.68 -18.47
CA GLY A 137 -3.26 3.90 -19.67
C GLY A 137 -4.28 4.61 -20.56
N LYS A 138 -5.41 3.95 -20.81
CA LYS A 138 -6.57 4.49 -21.55
C LYS A 138 -7.71 4.88 -20.62
N CYS A 139 -7.46 4.96 -19.31
CA CYS A 139 -8.47 5.32 -18.34
C CYS A 139 -8.59 6.85 -18.18
N ILE A 140 -9.69 7.27 -17.58
CA ILE A 140 -9.95 8.64 -17.14
C ILE A 140 -9.69 8.73 -15.63
N LEU A 141 -8.96 9.76 -15.22
CA LEU A 141 -8.76 10.10 -13.82
C LEU A 141 -9.39 11.45 -13.52
N SER A 142 -10.29 11.51 -12.52
CA SER A 142 -10.84 12.77 -12.03
C SER A 142 -9.91 13.44 -11.04
N GLU A 143 -10.00 14.77 -10.91
CA GLU A 143 -9.23 15.50 -9.89
C GLU A 143 -9.51 15.01 -8.47
N LYS A 144 -10.79 14.69 -8.18
CA LYS A 144 -11.19 14.09 -6.90
C LYS A 144 -10.47 12.76 -6.66
N SER A 145 -10.40 11.91 -7.68
CA SER A 145 -9.67 10.63 -7.60
C SER A 145 -8.16 10.83 -7.45
N ARG A 146 -7.58 11.85 -8.11
CA ARG A 146 -6.16 12.18 -8.01
C ARG A 146 -5.79 12.57 -6.59
N ILE A 147 -6.53 13.50 -5.99
CA ILE A 147 -6.32 13.96 -4.60
C ILE A 147 -6.49 12.79 -3.62
N SER A 148 -7.57 12.01 -3.77
CA SER A 148 -7.80 10.84 -2.91
C SER A 148 -6.69 9.80 -3.03
N GLY A 149 -6.10 9.62 -4.22
CA GLY A 149 -4.95 8.74 -4.44
C GLY A 149 -3.68 9.25 -3.75
N ILE A 150 -3.41 10.56 -3.82
CA ILE A 150 -2.28 11.18 -3.11
C ILE A 150 -2.40 10.94 -1.61
N GLU A 151 -3.58 11.17 -1.04
CA GLU A 151 -3.87 10.94 0.37
C GLU A 151 -3.65 9.47 0.75
N ALA A 152 -4.26 8.54 0.00
CA ALA A 152 -4.18 7.11 0.29
C ALA A 152 -2.74 6.57 0.25
N TYR A 153 -1.95 6.97 -0.76
CA TYR A 153 -0.54 6.58 -0.82
C TYR A 153 0.27 7.23 0.30
N THR A 154 0.03 8.50 0.61
CA THR A 154 0.72 9.20 1.71
C THR A 154 0.50 8.51 3.05
N GLU A 155 -0.74 8.18 3.37
CA GLU A 155 -1.07 7.46 4.61
C GLU A 155 -0.36 6.11 4.69
N LEU A 156 -0.33 5.34 3.58
CA LEU A 156 0.32 4.02 3.56
C LEU A 156 1.85 4.13 3.73
N ILE A 157 2.49 5.05 3.01
CA ILE A 157 3.94 5.26 3.07
C ILE A 157 4.35 5.68 4.49
N GLN A 158 3.59 6.61 5.10
CA GLN A 158 3.83 7.05 6.48
C GLN A 158 3.55 5.95 7.49
N LEU A 159 2.48 5.17 7.33
CA LEU A 159 2.19 4.02 8.20
C LEU A 159 3.34 3.00 8.16
N TYR A 160 3.84 2.70 6.96
CA TYR A 160 4.94 1.76 6.77
C TYR A 160 6.24 2.19 7.46
N SER A 161 6.66 3.44 7.27
CA SER A 161 7.91 3.94 7.84
C SER A 161 7.81 4.12 9.36
N LEU A 162 6.67 4.60 9.86
CA LEU A 162 6.44 4.79 11.29
C LEU A 162 6.29 3.46 12.05
N ARG A 163 5.71 2.41 11.44
CA ARG A 163 5.77 1.04 12.00
C ARG A 163 7.21 0.56 12.17
N GLY A 164 8.09 0.88 11.21
CA GLY A 164 9.52 0.60 11.30
C GLY A 164 10.20 1.36 12.46
N LEU A 165 9.87 2.65 12.61
CA LEU A 165 10.34 3.47 13.72
C LEU A 165 9.93 2.87 15.08
N LEU A 166 8.64 2.54 15.27
CA LEU A 166 8.17 1.94 16.51
C LEU A 166 8.87 0.62 16.80
N ARG A 167 8.98 -0.27 15.80
CA ARG A 167 9.68 -1.56 15.97
C ARG A 167 11.11 -1.36 16.46
N ARG A 168 11.86 -0.41 15.88
CA ARG A 168 13.23 -0.11 16.32
C ARG A 168 13.31 0.38 17.76
N ILE A 169 12.32 1.14 18.21
CA ILE A 169 12.23 1.60 19.61
C ILE A 169 11.86 0.44 20.53
N GLU A 170 10.99 -0.48 20.11
CA GLU A 170 10.60 -1.67 20.87
C GLU A 170 11.74 -2.72 20.95
N GLU A 171 12.52 -2.90 19.87
CA GLU A 171 13.61 -3.90 19.78
C GLU A 171 14.93 -3.45 20.43
N ASN A 172 15.15 -2.14 20.63
CA ASN A 172 16.32 -1.64 21.36
C ASN A 172 15.95 -1.37 22.82
N GLU A 173 16.54 -2.11 23.76
CA GLU A 173 16.64 -1.68 25.16
C GLU A 173 17.45 -0.38 25.23
N LEU A 174 16.77 0.76 25.07
CA LEU A 174 16.99 2.06 25.70
C LEU A 174 18.36 2.77 25.62
N GLN A 175 19.47 2.17 25.18
CA GLN A 175 20.79 2.76 25.41
C GLN A 175 21.47 3.44 24.21
N HIS A 176 21.00 3.28 22.96
CA HIS A 176 21.74 3.88 21.82
C HIS A 176 20.92 4.47 20.66
N VAL A 177 19.59 4.53 20.72
CA VAL A 177 18.76 4.97 19.57
C VAL A 177 18.95 6.45 19.19
N ILE A 178 19.45 7.30 20.09
CA ILE A 178 19.73 8.72 19.81
C ILE A 178 21.15 8.93 19.24
N VAL A 179 22.08 7.98 19.41
CA VAL A 179 23.46 8.15 18.95
C VAL A 179 23.60 7.62 17.53
N THR A 180 23.56 8.57 16.60
CA THR A 180 23.91 8.43 15.18
C THR A 180 23.02 7.47 14.42
N PRO A 181 22.12 8.01 13.60
CA PRO A 181 21.43 7.21 12.63
C PRO A 181 22.46 6.52 11.72
N ARG A 182 22.22 5.26 11.36
CA ARG A 182 22.86 4.62 10.19
C ARG A 182 22.69 5.45 8.89
N ILE A 183 21.98 6.59 8.92
CA ILE A 183 21.78 7.61 7.87
C ILE A 183 23.07 8.03 7.16
N LYS A 184 24.26 7.97 7.78
CA LYS A 184 25.50 8.28 7.05
C LYS A 184 25.87 7.25 5.97
N LEU A 185 25.37 6.01 6.02
CA LEU A 185 25.74 4.99 5.03
C LEU A 185 24.85 4.93 3.79
N ILE A 186 23.60 5.40 3.84
CA ILE A 186 22.65 5.25 2.73
C ILE A 186 22.45 6.57 1.97
N LYS A 187 23.55 7.26 1.65
CA LYS A 187 23.58 8.31 0.62
C LYS A 187 23.67 7.74 -0.81
N ARG A 188 23.30 6.49 -1.05
CA ARG A 188 23.44 5.84 -2.36
C ARG A 188 22.10 5.43 -2.98
N ASN A 189 21.70 6.23 -3.98
CA ASN A 189 21.26 5.77 -5.30
C ASN A 189 19.97 4.93 -5.47
N HIS A 190 19.04 4.86 -4.51
CA HIS A 190 17.68 4.35 -4.82
C HIS A 190 16.76 5.41 -5.47
N GLN A 191 17.34 6.45 -6.08
CA GLN A 191 16.60 7.34 -6.95
C GLN A 191 16.02 6.55 -8.13
N TYR A 192 14.74 6.23 -8.05
CA TYR A 192 13.81 6.26 -9.18
C TYR A 192 14.10 5.37 -10.40
N THR A 193 14.89 4.30 -10.29
CA THR A 193 15.14 3.38 -11.41
C THR A 193 13.89 2.61 -11.87
N LEU A 194 12.80 2.60 -11.09
CA LEU A 194 11.57 1.86 -11.39
C LEU A 194 10.72 2.44 -12.53
N LEU A 195 10.95 3.67 -12.99
CA LEU A 195 10.09 4.31 -14.00
C LEU A 195 10.68 4.44 -15.40
N THR A 196 11.99 4.35 -15.54
CA THR A 196 12.67 4.53 -16.82
C THR A 196 13.98 3.78 -16.79
N SER A 197 14.11 2.70 -17.57
CA SER A 197 15.42 2.49 -18.17
C SER A 197 15.75 3.76 -18.97
N PRO A 198 17.01 4.22 -18.99
CA PRO A 198 17.43 5.35 -19.82
C PRO A 198 17.04 5.21 -21.31
N GLU A 199 16.67 4.00 -21.73
CA GLU A 199 16.36 3.59 -23.10
C GLU A 199 14.84 3.47 -23.36
N GLY A 200 13.97 3.80 -22.40
CA GLY A 200 12.52 3.66 -22.55
C GLY A 200 12.02 2.21 -22.56
N LYS A 201 12.85 1.24 -22.18
CA LYS A 201 12.47 -0.18 -22.07
C LYS A 201 11.64 -0.41 -20.81
N VAL A 202 10.58 -1.21 -20.96
CA VAL A 202 9.74 -1.67 -19.87
C VAL A 202 10.51 -2.74 -19.09
N SER A 203 10.74 -2.52 -17.79
CA SER A 203 11.28 -3.54 -16.88
C SER A 203 10.14 -4.28 -16.18
N ALA A 204 10.34 -5.57 -15.88
CA ALA A 204 9.49 -6.28 -14.93
C ALA A 204 9.68 -5.69 -13.52
N PRO A 205 8.65 -5.70 -12.66
CA PRO A 205 8.81 -5.36 -11.25
C PRO A 205 9.66 -6.43 -10.55
N VAL A 206 10.26 -6.06 -9.42
CA VAL A 206 10.87 -7.03 -8.51
C VAL A 206 9.78 -7.94 -7.96
N LEU A 207 9.95 -9.24 -8.10
CA LEU A 207 8.98 -10.22 -7.63
C LEU A 207 9.13 -10.41 -6.11
N PRO A 208 8.07 -10.79 -5.38
CA PRO A 208 8.13 -10.89 -3.91
C PRO A 208 9.20 -11.85 -3.38
N TRP A 209 9.64 -12.81 -4.20
CA TRP A 209 10.67 -13.78 -3.84
C TRP A 209 12.10 -13.32 -4.15
N ASP A 210 12.24 -12.27 -4.94
CA ASP A 210 13.52 -11.65 -5.29
C ASP A 210 13.84 -10.45 -4.37
N GLU A 211 12.92 -10.08 -3.47
CA GLU A 211 13.07 -9.00 -2.51
C GLU A 211 14.05 -9.36 -1.40
N LEU A 212 15.19 -8.66 -1.33
CA LEU A 212 16.20 -8.87 -0.28
C LEU A 212 15.62 -8.72 1.13
N ALA A 213 14.66 -7.81 1.32
CA ALA A 213 14.00 -7.56 2.60
C ALA A 213 13.10 -8.73 3.07
N THR A 214 12.79 -9.71 2.20
CA THR A 214 12.14 -10.95 2.64
C THR A 214 13.11 -11.92 3.31
N THR A 215 14.40 -11.83 3.00
CA THR A 215 15.46 -12.70 3.52
C THR A 215 16.41 -12.02 4.50
N ASP A 216 16.48 -10.69 4.52
CA ASP A 216 17.37 -9.90 5.36
C ASP A 216 16.61 -8.82 6.13
N SER A 217 16.57 -8.96 7.47
CA SER A 217 15.94 -8.00 8.36
C SER A 217 16.64 -6.63 8.34
N ASN A 218 17.95 -6.57 8.07
CA ASN A 218 18.65 -5.29 7.95
C ASN A 218 18.20 -4.54 6.70
N ALA A 219 18.02 -5.22 5.56
CA ALA A 219 17.52 -4.61 4.33
C ALA A 219 16.13 -4.00 4.51
N LEU A 220 15.23 -4.67 5.25
CA LEU A 220 13.93 -4.10 5.61
C LEU A 220 14.06 -2.84 6.47
N MET A 221 14.90 -2.88 7.51
CA MET A 221 15.12 -1.74 8.40
C MET A 221 15.70 -0.53 7.65
N ASP A 222 16.72 -0.78 6.83
CA ASP A 222 17.38 0.23 6.01
C ASP A 222 16.39 0.91 5.05
N HIS A 223 15.54 0.12 4.36
CA HIS A 223 14.49 0.68 3.52
C HIS A 223 13.49 1.53 4.31
N GLN A 224 13.03 1.05 5.47
CA GLN A 224 12.13 1.82 6.34
C GLN A 224 12.76 3.13 6.83
N ASP A 225 14.07 3.16 7.09
CA ASP A 225 14.80 4.37 7.47
C ASP A 225 14.88 5.38 6.33
N ILE A 226 15.19 4.93 5.12
CA ILE A 226 15.20 5.79 3.93
C ILE A 226 13.83 6.43 3.72
N VAL A 227 12.76 5.64 3.76
CA VAL A 227 11.40 6.17 3.58
C VAL A 227 11.04 7.12 4.72
N LEU A 228 11.42 6.81 5.96
CA LEU A 228 11.16 7.67 7.11
C LEU A 228 11.81 9.05 6.97
N THR A 229 13.08 9.12 6.58
CA THR A 229 13.80 10.40 6.44
C THR A 229 13.28 11.23 5.26
N GLN A 230 12.90 10.58 4.16
CA GLN A 230 12.29 11.25 3.01
C GLN A 230 10.89 11.82 3.33
N GLU A 231 10.06 11.05 4.03
CA GLU A 231 8.71 11.49 4.42
C GLU A 231 8.73 12.56 5.50
N PHE A 232 9.73 12.52 6.38
CA PHE A 232 9.83 13.40 7.53
C PHE A 232 11.24 14.00 7.64
N PRO A 233 11.63 14.95 6.77
CA PRO A 233 12.99 15.50 6.72
C PRO A 233 13.45 16.15 8.03
N LYS A 234 12.52 16.67 8.84
CA LYS A 234 12.80 17.26 10.17
C LYS A 234 13.44 16.25 11.15
N ILE A 235 13.31 14.95 10.91
CA ILE A 235 14.01 13.92 11.70
C ILE A 235 15.53 14.06 11.55
N GLU A 236 16.02 14.40 10.35
CA GLU A 236 17.46 14.59 10.11
C GLU A 236 18.02 15.81 10.85
N MET A 237 17.18 16.80 11.15
CA MET A 237 17.56 18.01 11.90
C MET A 237 17.73 17.76 13.40
N GLN A 238 17.59 16.51 13.87
CA GLN A 238 17.76 16.10 15.26
C GLN A 238 16.90 16.89 16.27
N GLU A 239 15.75 17.41 15.82
CA GLU A 239 14.77 18.01 16.73
C GLU A 239 14.15 16.89 17.59
N LYS A 240 14.77 16.63 18.76
CA LYS A 240 14.36 15.61 19.74
C LYS A 240 12.86 15.70 20.12
N SER A 241 12.27 16.88 19.95
CA SER A 241 10.85 17.14 20.17
C SER A 241 9.91 16.44 19.18
N TYR A 242 10.42 15.92 18.05
CA TYR A 242 9.57 15.48 16.94
C TYR A 242 9.18 14.00 16.98
N VAL A 243 9.96 13.13 17.65
CA VAL A 243 9.66 11.69 17.71
C VAL A 243 8.33 11.40 18.42
N PRO A 244 7.99 12.05 19.56
CA PRO A 244 6.68 11.88 20.17
C PRO A 244 5.51 12.19 19.22
N ASP A 245 5.64 13.21 18.38
CA ASP A 245 4.59 13.58 17.42
C ASP A 245 4.45 12.55 16.29
N LEU A 246 5.56 11.97 15.84
CA LEU A 246 5.56 10.87 14.88
C LEU A 246 4.91 9.61 15.44
N LEU A 247 5.17 9.29 16.71
CA LEU A 247 4.54 8.16 17.40
C LEU A 247 3.04 8.40 17.60
N ARG A 248 2.62 9.62 17.94
CA ARG A 248 1.19 9.98 18.00
C ARG A 248 0.53 9.86 16.61
N LYS A 249 1.20 10.34 15.57
CA LYS A 249 0.74 10.19 14.19
C LYS A 249 0.61 8.72 13.77
N LEU A 250 1.51 7.84 14.21
CA LEU A 250 1.40 6.40 13.98
C LEU A 250 0.12 5.85 14.61
N VAL A 251 -0.19 6.23 15.86
CA VAL A 251 -1.44 5.82 16.52
C VAL A 251 -2.65 6.25 15.68
N ASP A 252 -2.68 7.51 15.22
CA ASP A 252 -3.78 8.00 14.39
C ASP A 252 -3.94 7.22 13.08
N LEU A 253 -2.81 6.90 12.41
CA LEU A 253 -2.81 6.12 11.18
C LEU A 253 -3.30 4.67 11.41
N GLU A 254 -2.90 4.02 12.50
CA GLU A 254 -3.36 2.67 12.83
C GLU A 254 -4.87 2.63 13.14
N TYR A 255 -5.37 3.60 13.91
CA TYR A 255 -6.81 3.71 14.16
C TYR A 255 -7.59 4.05 12.89
N SER A 256 -7.05 4.92 12.03
CA SER A 256 -7.62 5.23 10.72
C SER A 256 -7.70 3.97 9.84
N PHE A 257 -6.64 3.17 9.80
CA PHE A 257 -6.61 1.89 9.07
C PHE A 257 -7.63 0.89 9.63
N ALA A 258 -7.67 0.68 10.95
CA ALA A 258 -8.64 -0.20 11.59
C ALA A 258 -10.09 0.23 11.34
N LYS A 259 -10.36 1.55 11.32
CA LYS A 259 -11.67 2.11 10.98
C LYS A 259 -12.04 1.85 9.52
N LYS A 260 -11.09 1.98 8.58
CA LYS A 260 -11.30 1.67 7.15
C LYS A 260 -11.59 0.18 6.94
N VAL A 261 -10.90 -0.71 7.65
CA VAL A 261 -11.15 -2.16 7.65
C VAL A 261 -12.59 -2.46 8.11
N ALA A 262 -12.99 -1.94 9.28
CA ALA A 262 -14.35 -2.13 9.80
C ALA A 262 -15.42 -1.57 8.85
N ARG A 263 -15.23 -0.35 8.35
CA ARG A 263 -16.16 0.30 7.41
C ARG A 263 -16.30 -0.48 6.10
N SER A 264 -15.22 -1.09 5.61
CA SER A 264 -15.27 -1.86 4.38
C SER A 264 -16.12 -3.12 4.55
N LYS A 265 -15.98 -3.84 5.67
CA LYS A 265 -16.79 -5.04 5.96
C LYS A 265 -18.26 -4.68 6.24
N SER A 266 -18.52 -3.59 6.94
CA SER A 266 -19.91 -3.19 7.26
C SER A 266 -20.74 -2.81 6.04
N LYS A 267 -20.10 -2.36 4.93
CA LYS A 267 -20.79 -2.13 3.65
C LYS A 267 -21.40 -3.43 3.10
N ASP A 268 -20.70 -4.55 3.23
CA ASP A 268 -21.19 -5.86 2.77
C ASP A 268 -22.34 -6.35 3.65
N ASP A 269 -22.26 -6.16 4.97
CA ASP A 269 -23.34 -6.49 5.91
C ASP A 269 -24.61 -5.70 5.57
N TYR A 270 -24.47 -4.36 5.44
CA TYR A 270 -25.58 -3.49 5.08
C TYR A 270 -26.23 -3.87 3.75
N LYS A 271 -25.42 -4.18 2.73
CA LYS A 271 -25.95 -4.59 1.42
C LYS A 271 -26.61 -5.97 1.49
N GLY A 272 -25.99 -6.92 2.19
CA GLY A 272 -26.47 -8.28 2.36
C GLY A 272 -27.83 -8.31 3.07
N GLU A 273 -27.94 -7.66 4.23
CA GLU A 273 -29.18 -7.59 5.02
C GLU A 273 -30.35 -6.95 4.25
N ARG A 274 -30.07 -5.94 3.41
CA ARG A 274 -31.10 -5.29 2.59
C ARG A 274 -31.55 -6.10 1.38
N THR A 275 -30.74 -7.06 0.94
CA THR A 275 -30.95 -7.78 -0.32
C THR A 275 -31.40 -9.21 -0.11
N ILE A 276 -30.88 -9.88 0.93
CA ILE A 276 -31.04 -11.32 1.15
C ILE A 276 -31.79 -11.55 2.47
N PRO A 277 -33.00 -12.14 2.44
CA PRO A 277 -33.70 -12.56 3.65
C PRO A 277 -32.84 -13.50 4.50
N GLY A 278 -32.74 -13.24 5.81
CA GLY A 278 -31.95 -14.07 6.74
C GLY A 278 -30.42 -13.91 6.62
N TYR A 279 -29.92 -12.87 5.93
CA TYR A 279 -28.47 -12.67 5.75
C TYR A 279 -27.70 -12.61 7.07
N ALA A 280 -28.23 -11.87 8.05
CA ALA A 280 -27.63 -11.68 9.36
C ALA A 280 -27.54 -12.97 10.18
N ASP A 281 -28.44 -13.92 9.96
CA ASP A 281 -28.45 -15.20 10.66
C ASP A 281 -27.34 -16.14 10.17
N ALA A 282 -26.92 -15.97 8.91
CA ALA A 282 -25.90 -16.80 8.26
C ALA A 282 -24.50 -16.17 8.22
N HIS A 283 -24.35 -14.90 8.61
CA HIS A 283 -23.09 -14.16 8.46
C HIS A 283 -22.63 -13.49 9.76
N VAL A 284 -21.32 -13.53 10.01
CA VAL A 284 -20.70 -12.82 11.13
C VAL A 284 -20.72 -11.31 10.85
N LYS A 285 -21.28 -10.57 11.81
CA LYS A 285 -21.32 -9.09 11.79
C LYS A 285 -19.91 -8.52 11.75
N SER A 286 -19.76 -7.36 11.12
CA SER A 286 -18.47 -6.67 11.01
C SER A 286 -17.79 -6.43 12.36
N GLU A 287 -18.53 -6.29 13.45
CA GLU A 287 -17.96 -6.03 14.77
C GLU A 287 -17.26 -7.27 15.36
N ASP A 288 -17.75 -8.46 15.00
CA ASP A 288 -17.28 -9.77 15.45
C ASP A 288 -16.36 -10.46 14.42
N ASP A 289 -16.21 -9.88 13.22
CA ASP A 289 -15.34 -10.40 12.19
C ASP A 289 -13.87 -10.42 12.66
N LYS A 290 -13.23 -11.58 12.54
CA LYS A 290 -11.86 -11.82 13.03
C LYS A 290 -10.83 -10.82 12.49
N VAL A 291 -10.94 -10.43 11.22
CA VAL A 291 -10.03 -9.48 10.57
C VAL A 291 -10.25 -8.08 11.14
N VAL A 292 -11.51 -7.68 11.37
CA VAL A 292 -11.85 -6.39 11.98
C VAL A 292 -11.38 -6.33 13.43
N VAL A 293 -11.62 -7.39 14.21
CA VAL A 293 -11.18 -7.51 15.60
C VAL A 293 -9.65 -7.46 15.67
N TYR A 294 -8.95 -8.16 14.78
CA TYR A 294 -7.49 -8.14 14.73
C TYR A 294 -6.94 -6.74 14.43
N ALA A 295 -7.49 -6.05 13.42
CA ALA A 295 -7.06 -4.69 13.08
C ALA A 295 -7.27 -3.70 14.25
N ARG A 296 -8.39 -3.82 14.98
CA ARG A 296 -8.65 -3.02 16.19
C ARG A 296 -7.68 -3.34 17.32
N LYS A 297 -7.37 -4.63 17.54
CA LYS A 297 -6.39 -5.07 18.54
C LYS A 297 -5.00 -4.55 18.23
N GLU A 298 -4.58 -4.56 16.96
CA GLU A 298 -3.27 -4.04 16.57
C GLU A 298 -3.17 -2.52 16.79
N ALA A 299 -4.21 -1.76 16.42
CA ALA A 299 -4.24 -0.32 16.72
C ALA A 299 -4.19 -0.02 18.23
N ALA A 300 -4.89 -0.83 19.04
CA ALA A 300 -4.84 -0.71 20.50
C ALA A 300 -3.46 -1.10 21.07
N ARG A 301 -2.81 -2.15 20.54
CA ARG A 301 -1.45 -2.56 20.90
C ARG A 301 -0.46 -1.43 20.62
N VAL A 302 -0.49 -0.87 19.42
CA VAL A 302 0.39 0.25 19.03
C VAL A 302 0.18 1.46 19.95
N LYS A 303 -1.08 1.80 20.26
CA LYS A 303 -1.37 2.88 21.22
C LYS A 303 -0.80 2.61 22.61
N ALA A 304 -0.94 1.38 23.12
CA ALA A 304 -0.39 0.99 24.42
C ALA A 304 1.14 1.05 24.42
N SER A 305 1.80 0.53 23.37
CA SER A 305 3.25 0.62 23.18
C SER A 305 3.71 2.08 23.16
N VAL A 306 3.07 2.92 22.36
CA VAL A 306 3.41 4.36 22.28
C VAL A 306 3.20 5.05 23.61
N ALA A 307 2.08 4.80 24.30
CA ALA A 307 1.82 5.38 25.62
C ALA A 307 2.91 4.99 26.63
N ASN A 308 3.32 3.71 26.62
CA ASN A 308 4.39 3.20 27.49
C ASN A 308 5.76 3.86 27.19
N ILE A 309 6.10 4.00 25.90
CA ILE A 309 7.32 4.68 25.45
C ILE A 309 7.33 6.15 25.90
N LEU A 310 6.19 6.84 25.78
CA LEU A 310 6.05 8.24 26.16
C LEU A 310 5.99 8.44 27.69
N SER A 311 5.41 7.50 28.45
CA SER A 311 5.29 7.59 29.92
C SER A 311 6.57 7.22 30.66
N ASN A 312 7.32 6.23 30.18
CA ASN A 312 8.52 5.75 30.86
C ASN A 312 9.72 6.71 30.77
N GLY A 313 9.54 7.89 30.17
CA GLY A 313 10.62 8.86 30.08
C GLY A 313 11.85 8.26 29.37
N ILE A 314 11.67 7.38 28.39
CA ILE A 314 12.74 7.01 27.47
C ILE A 314 13.23 8.26 26.71
N TYR A 315 12.44 9.33 26.75
CA TYR A 315 12.76 10.70 26.39
C TYR A 315 12.89 11.65 27.61
N ASN A 316 13.33 11.18 28.80
CA ASN A 316 13.69 12.06 29.92
C ASN A 316 15.02 12.75 29.60
N ILE A 317 14.88 14.00 29.18
CA ILE A 317 15.90 14.94 28.72
C ILE A 317 16.70 15.53 29.90
N SER A 318 17.27 14.69 30.77
CA SER A 318 18.04 15.20 31.93
C SER A 318 19.35 14.48 32.25
N ARG A 319 19.77 13.49 31.45
CA ARG A 319 21.10 12.84 31.57
C ARG A 319 21.74 12.49 30.22
N LEU A 320 21.85 13.50 29.35
CA LEU A 320 22.77 13.54 28.20
C LEU A 320 23.35 14.95 28.13
#